data_AF-A0A396NP47-F1
#
_entry.id   AF-A0A396NP47-F1
#
_cell.length_a   1.000
_cell.length_b   1.000
_cell.length_c   1.000
_cell.angle_alpha   90.00
_cell.angle_beta   90.00
_cell.angle_gamma   90.00
#
_symmetry.space_group_name_H-M   'P 1'
#
loop_
_entity.id
_entity.type
_entity.pdbx_description
1 polymer ?
#
loop_
_entity_poly.entity_id
_entity_poly.type
_entity_poly.pdbx_seq_one_letter_code
_entity_poly.pdbx_strand_id
1 'polypeptide(L)'
;MLKPEYLQRVPDGMIKLYAQAEMDILENMAVRIARYGYWIPAVEHQAKMLEEAGMVREEILARLKTLTGRTDRELRQLMQEAGGVALKSDDAVYRRQGLNPPPVSASEDLQKILQAGYEKTAGTFRNLTLTTARTAAHQFEQALDRAYMQITLGGMDSSTAIRSTIKQLSAEGVGAIRYPTGRTDSIEVAVRRAVVTGVNQTALRLQDARADEMGADLVEVSAHAGARPSHAQWQGGIYSRSGKSRKYPDFVKATGYGTGAGLGGWNCSHSFRPWFEGMSRTYDKALLKEYQAKDYEYNGVKMTEYEALQEQRRIERGIRRWKREQNALQAAGLDSGEASARITEWNRRQRDFLEQTGLKADGTRVAVGKGSTPKEAERVALLKQKEIEKYSQYRYNKNGTIVVTDDWTKKEHPKVSAEYKPYAVVDVLSQKGKQTDRMYYDADGRQLRQVSTGAHGNPKRHPYGRNGEHAHDIIWKDGKIVDRPARELTEQERKENANIL
;
A
#
# COMPACT_ATOMS: atom_id res chain seq x y z
N MET A 1 -9.55 -19.62 -23.77
CA MET A 1 -9.07 -18.28 -23.42
C MET A 1 -9.86 -17.61 -22.31
N LEU A 2 -9.19 -16.70 -21.61
CA LEU A 2 -9.82 -15.81 -20.64
C LEU A 2 -10.76 -14.83 -21.35
N LYS A 3 -11.93 -14.60 -20.74
CA LYS A 3 -12.88 -13.60 -21.21
C LYS A 3 -12.42 -12.19 -20.82
N PRO A 4 -12.59 -11.16 -21.68
CA PRO A 4 -12.23 -9.78 -21.33
C PRO A 4 -12.90 -9.28 -20.03
N GLU A 5 -14.16 -9.67 -19.79
CA GLU A 5 -14.90 -9.27 -18.59
C GLU A 5 -14.31 -9.87 -17.31
N TYR A 6 -13.70 -11.06 -17.41
CA TYR A 6 -12.96 -11.68 -16.29
C TYR A 6 -11.76 -10.78 -15.93
N LEU A 7 -10.90 -10.47 -16.91
CA LEU A 7 -9.70 -9.65 -16.70
C LEU A 7 -10.02 -8.24 -16.18
N GLN A 8 -11.16 -7.66 -16.56
CA GLN A 8 -11.61 -6.36 -16.05
C GLN A 8 -11.97 -6.38 -14.55
N ARG A 9 -12.38 -7.53 -14.01
CA ARG A 9 -12.82 -7.72 -12.60
C ARG A 9 -11.76 -8.35 -11.69
N VAL A 10 -10.78 -9.05 -12.24
CA VAL A 10 -9.61 -9.59 -11.50
C VAL A 10 -9.00 -8.58 -10.49
N PRO A 11 -8.82 -7.28 -10.81
CA PRO A 11 -8.19 -6.36 -9.85
C PRO A 11 -9.09 -5.93 -8.68
N ASP A 12 -10.39 -6.23 -8.68
CA ASP A 12 -11.36 -5.63 -7.75
C ASP A 12 -11.06 -5.95 -6.28
N GLY A 13 -10.64 -7.18 -5.96
CA GLY A 13 -10.25 -7.59 -4.61
C GLY A 13 -9.03 -6.80 -4.11
N MET A 14 -7.98 -6.75 -4.93
CA MET A 14 -6.76 -6.02 -4.62
C MET A 14 -6.99 -4.50 -4.52
N ILE A 15 -7.84 -3.92 -5.38
CA ILE A 15 -8.19 -2.50 -5.31
C ILE A 15 -8.87 -2.19 -3.98
N LYS A 16 -9.81 -3.02 -3.53
CA LYS A 16 -10.47 -2.83 -2.22
C LYS A 16 -9.47 -2.90 -1.07
N LEU A 17 -8.52 -3.83 -1.12
CA LEU A 17 -7.46 -3.96 -0.11
C LEU A 17 -6.60 -2.69 0.00
N TYR A 18 -6.22 -2.10 -1.14
CA TYR A 18 -5.39 -0.90 -1.19
C TYR A 18 -6.16 0.41 -1.00
N ALA A 19 -7.47 0.45 -1.28
CA ALA A 19 -8.29 1.65 -1.12
C ALA A 19 -8.36 2.15 0.33
N GLN A 20 -8.34 1.24 1.32
CA GLN A 20 -8.26 1.63 2.73
C GLN A 20 -6.88 2.22 3.06
N ALA A 21 -5.80 1.58 2.61
CA ALA A 21 -4.46 2.11 2.85
C ALA A 21 -4.23 3.47 2.19
N GLU A 22 -4.72 3.68 0.97
CA GLU A 22 -4.69 5.01 0.33
C GLU A 22 -5.37 6.06 1.20
N MET A 23 -6.56 5.74 1.73
CA MET A 23 -7.32 6.67 2.56
C MET A 23 -6.59 6.98 3.88
N ASP A 24 -6.10 5.96 4.59
CA ASP A 24 -5.39 6.15 5.85
C ASP A 24 -4.13 7.03 5.70
N ILE A 25 -3.44 6.88 4.56
CA ILE A 25 -2.26 7.69 4.25
C ILE A 25 -2.66 9.16 4.02
N LEU A 26 -3.72 9.41 3.25
CA LEU A 26 -4.21 10.77 3.01
C LEU A 26 -4.73 11.44 4.28
N GLU A 27 -5.44 10.71 5.14
CA GLU A 27 -5.92 11.23 6.43
C GLU A 27 -4.75 11.60 7.35
N ASN A 28 -3.74 10.74 7.45
CA ASN A 28 -2.53 11.02 8.23
C ASN A 28 -1.80 12.27 7.72
N MET A 29 -1.61 12.39 6.42
CA MET A 29 -1.02 13.59 5.81
C MET A 29 -1.85 14.83 6.10
N ALA A 30 -3.18 14.77 5.96
CA ALA A 30 -4.07 15.90 6.21
C ALA A 30 -4.02 16.36 7.67
N VAL A 31 -4.01 15.42 8.63
CA VAL A 31 -3.84 15.73 10.06
C VAL A 31 -2.50 16.42 10.33
N ARG A 32 -1.41 15.92 9.75
CA ARG A 32 -0.07 16.52 9.94
C ARG A 32 0.02 17.91 9.33
N ILE A 33 -0.54 18.12 8.12
CA ILE A 33 -0.64 19.45 7.50
C ILE A 33 -1.42 20.41 8.42
N ALA A 34 -2.58 19.99 8.93
CA ALA A 34 -3.41 20.86 9.78
C ALA A 34 -2.77 21.20 11.13
N ARG A 35 -1.94 20.31 11.68
CA ARG A 35 -1.24 20.51 12.95
C ARG A 35 0.17 21.08 12.79
N TYR A 36 0.61 21.33 11.57
CA TYR A 36 1.94 21.83 11.31
C TYR A 36 2.07 23.27 11.83
N GLY A 37 3.07 23.52 12.67
CA GLY A 37 3.36 24.86 13.19
C GLY A 37 4.02 25.71 12.12
N TYR A 38 3.24 26.46 11.33
CA TYR A 38 3.72 27.26 10.20
C TYR A 38 4.44 28.57 10.59
N TRP A 39 4.29 29.02 11.83
CA TRP A 39 4.91 30.25 12.34
C TRP A 39 6.33 29.99 12.86
N ILE A 40 7.21 29.59 11.95
CA ILE A 40 8.62 29.29 12.24
C ILE A 40 9.53 29.88 11.16
N PRO A 41 10.79 30.20 11.49
CA PRO A 41 11.80 30.62 10.50
C PRO A 41 11.97 29.62 9.36
N ALA A 42 12.36 30.09 8.17
CA ALA A 42 12.45 29.26 6.97
C ALA A 42 13.39 28.04 7.13
N VAL A 43 14.51 28.21 7.84
CA VAL A 43 15.46 27.13 8.13
C VAL A 43 14.84 26.06 9.04
N GLU A 44 14.11 26.48 10.06
CA GLU A 44 13.39 25.56 10.96
C GLU A 44 12.26 24.83 10.22
N HIS A 45 11.55 25.52 9.33
CA HIS A 45 10.56 24.90 8.44
C HIS A 45 11.16 23.81 7.57
N GLN A 46 12.29 24.07 6.92
CA GLN A 46 12.96 23.07 6.09
C GLN A 46 13.34 21.83 6.89
N ALA A 47 13.92 22.00 8.08
CA ALA A 47 14.30 20.87 8.93
C ALA A 47 13.09 20.06 9.40
N LYS A 48 12.06 20.72 9.93
CA LYS A 48 10.85 20.08 10.44
C LYS A 48 10.03 19.39 9.35
N MET A 49 9.94 19.98 8.16
CA MET A 49 9.28 19.39 7.01
C MET A 49 9.94 18.07 6.61
N LEU A 50 11.28 18.01 6.57
CA LEU A 50 12.01 16.79 6.23
C LEU A 50 11.84 15.69 7.30
N GLU A 51 11.80 16.08 8.57
CA GLU A 51 11.49 15.17 9.68
C GLU A 51 10.07 14.57 9.53
N GLU A 52 9.06 15.41 9.32
CA GLU A 52 7.68 15.00 9.10
C GLU A 52 7.52 14.11 7.87
N ALA A 53 8.17 14.46 6.75
CA ALA A 53 8.18 13.64 5.55
C ALA A 53 8.86 12.28 5.77
N GLY A 54 9.94 12.25 6.56
CA GLY A 54 10.61 11.01 6.99
C GLY A 54 9.69 10.10 7.81
N MET A 55 8.95 10.67 8.76
CA MET A 55 7.95 9.94 9.55
C MET A 55 6.82 9.40 8.65
N VAL A 56 6.24 10.24 7.78
CA VAL A 56 5.19 9.82 6.84
C VAL A 56 5.69 8.68 5.94
N ARG A 57 6.92 8.76 5.45
CA ARG A 57 7.54 7.69 4.64
C ARG A 57 7.56 6.36 5.38
N GLU A 58 8.04 6.34 6.61
CA GLU A 58 8.11 5.10 7.43
C GLU A 58 6.72 4.56 7.77
N GLU A 59 5.74 5.44 7.99
CA GLU A 59 4.35 5.04 8.23
C GLU A 59 3.70 4.39 7.01
N ILE A 60 3.94 4.96 5.82
CA ILE A 60 3.48 4.39 4.55
C ILE A 60 4.15 3.03 4.33
N LEU A 61 5.48 2.93 4.52
CA LEU A 61 6.20 1.67 4.39
C LEU A 61 5.63 0.59 5.31
N ALA A 62 5.44 0.90 6.59
CA ALA A 62 4.88 -0.03 7.55
C ALA A 62 3.47 -0.48 7.13
N ARG A 63 2.61 0.46 6.73
CA ARG A 63 1.23 0.15 6.30
C ARG A 63 1.19 -0.71 5.04
N LEU A 64 2.00 -0.40 4.04
CA LEU A 64 2.01 -1.18 2.80
C LEU A 64 2.67 -2.55 2.99
N LYS A 65 3.66 -2.66 3.89
CA LYS A 65 4.31 -3.94 4.23
C LYS A 65 3.36 -4.92 4.93
N THR A 66 2.42 -4.43 5.75
CA THR A 66 1.40 -5.31 6.36
C THR A 66 0.41 -5.85 5.32
N LEU A 67 0.20 -5.15 4.20
CA LEU A 67 -0.61 -5.64 3.09
C LEU A 67 0.12 -6.70 2.26
N THR A 68 1.45 -6.66 2.18
CA THR A 68 2.24 -7.53 1.30
C THR A 68 1.92 -9.02 1.48
N GLY A 69 1.78 -9.50 2.71
CA GLY A 69 1.45 -10.92 2.95
C GLY A 69 0.05 -11.33 2.47
N ARG A 70 -0.93 -10.42 2.55
CA ARG A 70 -2.28 -10.63 2.00
C ARG A 70 -2.25 -10.57 0.47
N THR A 71 -1.52 -9.59 -0.08
CA THR A 71 -1.27 -9.44 -1.51
C THR A 71 -0.65 -10.70 -2.10
N ASP A 72 0.37 -11.28 -1.46
CA ASP A 72 1.04 -12.48 -1.96
C ASP A 72 0.07 -13.67 -2.07
N ARG A 73 -0.77 -13.89 -1.05
CA ARG A 73 -1.78 -14.95 -1.07
C ARG A 73 -2.79 -14.74 -2.19
N GLU A 74 -3.33 -13.54 -2.30
CA GLU A 74 -4.35 -13.19 -3.29
C GLU A 74 -3.79 -13.28 -4.72
N LEU A 75 -2.54 -12.85 -4.95
CA LEU A 75 -1.87 -12.98 -6.24
C LEU A 75 -1.68 -14.44 -6.66
N ARG A 76 -1.24 -15.32 -5.74
CA ARG A 76 -1.09 -16.76 -6.03
C ARG A 76 -2.42 -17.37 -6.45
N GLN A 77 -3.47 -17.08 -5.70
CA GLN A 77 -4.81 -17.57 -5.98
C GLN A 77 -5.31 -17.07 -7.35
N LEU A 78 -5.25 -15.76 -7.60
CA LEU A 78 -5.70 -15.16 -8.86
C LEU A 78 -4.98 -15.73 -10.07
N MET A 79 -3.66 -15.93 -9.98
CA MET A 79 -2.89 -16.48 -11.09
C MET A 79 -3.17 -17.96 -11.34
N GLN A 80 -3.32 -18.75 -10.28
CA GLN A 80 -3.65 -20.16 -10.40
C GLN A 80 -5.05 -20.35 -11.00
N GLU A 81 -6.03 -19.56 -10.54
CA GLU A 81 -7.39 -19.54 -11.09
C GLU A 81 -7.41 -19.10 -12.55
N ALA A 82 -6.78 -17.97 -12.88
CA ALA A 82 -6.75 -17.44 -14.23
C ALA A 82 -6.02 -18.39 -15.20
N GLY A 83 -4.87 -18.92 -14.80
CA GLY A 83 -4.12 -19.92 -15.57
C GLY A 83 -4.94 -21.19 -15.80
N GLY A 84 -5.61 -21.70 -14.75
CA GLY A 84 -6.49 -22.86 -14.85
C GLY A 84 -7.68 -22.64 -15.79
N VAL A 85 -8.35 -21.48 -15.71
CA VAL A 85 -9.47 -21.13 -16.62
C VAL A 85 -8.98 -21.01 -18.07
N ALA A 86 -7.83 -20.37 -18.29
CA ALA A 86 -7.24 -20.21 -19.61
C ALA A 86 -6.95 -21.57 -20.26
N LEU A 87 -6.20 -22.42 -19.56
CA LEU A 87 -5.81 -23.75 -20.04
C LEU A 87 -7.01 -24.67 -20.20
N LYS A 88 -7.95 -24.70 -19.24
CA LYS A 88 -9.16 -25.53 -19.36
C LYS A 88 -9.95 -25.23 -20.63
N SER A 89 -10.07 -23.93 -20.98
CA SER A 89 -10.75 -23.52 -22.19
C SER A 89 -10.00 -23.92 -23.46
N ASP A 90 -8.68 -23.89 -23.45
CA ASP A 90 -7.85 -24.22 -24.61
C ASP A 90 -7.74 -25.75 -24.79
N ASP A 91 -7.55 -26.48 -23.70
CA ASP A 91 -7.57 -27.94 -23.64
C ASP A 91 -8.88 -28.53 -24.20
N ALA A 92 -10.02 -27.83 -24.02
CA ALA A 92 -11.28 -28.22 -24.64
C ALA A 92 -11.27 -28.06 -26.18
N VAL A 93 -10.52 -27.10 -26.72
CA VAL A 93 -10.31 -26.97 -28.17
C VAL A 93 -9.41 -28.10 -28.66
N TYR A 94 -8.29 -28.36 -28.00
CA TYR A 94 -7.36 -29.43 -28.37
C TYR A 94 -8.04 -30.80 -28.40
N ARG A 95 -8.83 -31.15 -27.38
CA ARG A 95 -9.57 -32.42 -27.33
C ARG A 95 -10.55 -32.60 -28.50
N ARG A 96 -11.22 -31.53 -28.94
CA ARG A 96 -12.12 -31.58 -30.11
C ARG A 96 -11.36 -31.83 -31.42
N GLN A 97 -10.05 -31.57 -31.45
CA GLN A 97 -9.17 -31.86 -32.57
C GLN A 97 -8.46 -33.22 -32.43
N GLY A 98 -8.88 -34.06 -31.49
CA GLY A 98 -8.27 -35.38 -31.25
C GLY A 98 -6.94 -35.36 -30.50
N LEU A 99 -6.54 -34.21 -29.95
CA LEU A 99 -5.32 -34.07 -29.15
C LEU A 99 -5.60 -34.33 -27.66
N ASN A 100 -4.57 -34.81 -26.94
CA ASN A 100 -4.67 -35.18 -25.53
C ASN A 100 -3.76 -34.28 -24.66
N PRO A 101 -4.23 -33.07 -24.26
CA PRO A 101 -3.45 -32.18 -23.41
C PRO A 101 -3.23 -32.80 -22.03
N PRO A 102 -1.98 -32.87 -21.53
CA PRO A 102 -1.69 -33.43 -20.21
C PRO A 102 -2.24 -32.54 -19.09
N PRO A 103 -2.52 -33.07 -17.90
CA PRO A 103 -2.92 -32.25 -16.77
C PRO A 103 -1.83 -31.21 -16.44
N VAL A 104 -2.24 -30.03 -15.96
CA VAL A 104 -1.30 -28.93 -15.66
C VAL A 104 -0.23 -29.33 -14.63
N SER A 105 -0.57 -30.24 -13.71
CA SER A 105 0.36 -30.79 -12.73
C SER A 105 1.46 -31.69 -13.33
N ALA A 106 1.27 -32.18 -14.55
CA ALA A 106 2.23 -33.05 -15.24
C ALA A 106 3.20 -32.28 -16.15
N SER A 107 3.01 -30.97 -16.35
CA SER A 107 3.93 -30.13 -17.13
C SER A 107 4.77 -29.26 -16.22
N GLU A 108 6.05 -29.61 -16.07
CA GLU A 108 7.00 -28.81 -15.30
C GLU A 108 7.14 -27.38 -15.84
N ASP A 109 7.06 -27.21 -17.16
CA ASP A 109 7.21 -25.90 -17.81
C ASP A 109 6.02 -25.00 -17.51
N LEU A 110 4.80 -25.52 -17.51
CA LEU A 110 3.62 -24.75 -17.09
C LEU A 110 3.71 -24.35 -15.61
N GLN A 111 4.21 -25.23 -14.74
CA GLN A 111 4.43 -24.88 -13.32
C GLN A 111 5.49 -23.78 -13.16
N LYS A 112 6.61 -23.85 -13.91
CA LYS A 112 7.65 -22.82 -13.91
C LYS A 112 7.11 -21.48 -14.41
N ILE A 113 6.30 -21.47 -15.46
CA ILE A 113 5.67 -20.24 -15.98
C ILE A 113 4.73 -19.61 -14.95
N LEU A 114 3.90 -20.42 -14.28
CA LEU A 114 2.99 -19.93 -13.24
C LEU A 114 3.77 -19.31 -12.07
N GLN A 115 4.81 -20.00 -11.59
CA GLN A 115 5.65 -19.51 -10.51
C GLN A 115 6.41 -18.23 -10.90
N ALA A 116 6.98 -18.17 -12.11
CA ALA A 116 7.66 -16.97 -12.61
C ALA A 116 6.70 -15.77 -12.77
N GLY A 117 5.47 -16.02 -13.22
CA GLY A 117 4.41 -15.01 -13.29
C GLY A 117 4.09 -14.41 -11.93
N TYR A 118 3.95 -15.28 -10.92
CA TYR A 118 3.76 -14.88 -9.53
C TYR A 118 4.94 -14.05 -9.01
N GLU A 119 6.17 -14.55 -9.12
CA GLU A 119 7.36 -13.86 -8.62
C GLU A 119 7.54 -12.47 -9.23
N LYS A 120 7.33 -12.35 -10.55
CA LYS A 120 7.40 -11.08 -11.26
C LYS A 120 6.36 -10.08 -10.74
N THR A 121 5.12 -10.54 -10.53
CA THR A 121 4.04 -9.65 -10.08
C THR A 121 4.19 -9.30 -8.60
N ALA A 122 4.55 -10.26 -7.76
CA ALA A 122 4.89 -10.01 -6.35
C ALA A 122 6.08 -9.04 -6.22
N GLY A 123 7.10 -9.18 -7.07
CA GLY A 123 8.21 -8.23 -7.18
C GLY A 123 7.75 -6.82 -7.58
N THR A 124 6.75 -6.72 -8.48
CA THR A 124 6.13 -5.44 -8.84
C THR A 124 5.45 -4.81 -7.62
N PHE A 125 4.71 -5.58 -6.81
CA PHE A 125 4.10 -5.08 -5.58
C PHE A 125 5.12 -4.65 -4.52
N ARG A 126 6.21 -5.39 -4.34
CA ARG A 126 7.33 -4.97 -3.48
C ARG A 126 7.93 -3.64 -3.94
N ASN A 127 8.09 -3.45 -5.24
CA ASN A 127 8.54 -2.18 -5.80
C ASN A 127 7.51 -1.07 -5.56
N LEU A 128 6.22 -1.35 -5.76
CA LEU A 128 5.13 -0.39 -5.49
C LEU A 128 5.12 0.08 -4.03
N THR A 129 5.37 -0.81 -3.07
CA THR A 129 5.52 -0.45 -1.65
C THR A 129 6.60 0.62 -1.47
N LEU A 130 7.79 0.39 -2.04
CA LEU A 130 8.94 1.28 -1.91
C LEU A 130 8.74 2.60 -2.66
N THR A 131 8.28 2.54 -3.92
CA THR A 131 8.08 3.74 -4.73
C THR A 131 6.95 4.60 -4.18
N THR A 132 5.86 4.00 -3.70
CA THR A 132 4.76 4.75 -3.07
C THR A 132 5.24 5.48 -1.84
N ALA A 133 5.95 4.83 -0.93
CA ALA A 133 6.45 5.51 0.26
C ALA A 133 7.33 6.72 -0.09
N ARG A 134 8.23 6.57 -1.07
CA ARG A 134 9.08 7.67 -1.53
C ARG A 134 8.29 8.78 -2.21
N THR A 135 7.43 8.44 -3.16
CA THR A 135 6.67 9.41 -3.96
C THR A 135 5.67 10.18 -3.10
N ALA A 136 4.97 9.49 -2.21
CA ALA A 136 3.99 10.06 -1.32
C ALA A 136 4.63 10.94 -0.22
N ALA A 137 5.80 10.56 0.30
CA ALA A 137 6.54 11.42 1.22
C ALA A 137 6.99 12.73 0.55
N HIS A 138 7.48 12.66 -0.70
CA HIS A 138 7.84 13.86 -1.46
C HIS A 138 6.61 14.71 -1.83
N GLN A 139 5.48 14.07 -2.13
CA GLN A 139 4.21 14.77 -2.33
C GLN A 139 3.80 15.54 -1.06
N PHE A 140 3.98 14.93 0.11
CA PHE A 140 3.69 15.56 1.40
C PHE A 140 4.65 16.72 1.73
N GLU A 141 5.95 16.56 1.45
CA GLU A 141 6.96 17.63 1.52
C GLU A 141 6.51 18.86 0.71
N GLN A 142 6.17 18.66 -0.56
CA GLN A 142 5.68 19.72 -1.45
C GLN A 142 4.39 20.38 -0.95
N ALA A 143 3.53 19.62 -0.26
CA ALA A 143 2.30 20.13 0.33
C ALA A 143 2.60 21.05 1.52
N LEU A 144 3.47 20.62 2.44
CA LEU A 144 3.90 21.44 3.58
C LEU A 144 4.59 22.73 3.12
N ASP A 145 5.49 22.63 2.15
CA ASP A 145 6.24 23.78 1.63
C ASP A 145 5.32 24.80 0.96
N ARG A 146 4.37 24.33 0.16
CA ARG A 146 3.35 25.18 -0.47
C ARG A 146 2.51 25.92 0.57
N ALA A 147 2.03 25.22 1.59
CA ALA A 147 1.25 25.82 2.66
C ALA A 147 2.07 26.87 3.42
N TYR A 148 3.32 26.56 3.75
CA TYR A 148 4.25 27.50 4.39
C TYR A 148 4.45 28.77 3.57
N MET A 149 4.74 28.65 2.27
CA MET A 149 4.91 29.81 1.39
C MET A 149 3.63 30.66 1.28
N GLN A 150 2.46 30.03 1.15
CA GLN A 150 1.18 30.75 1.06
C GLN A 150 0.88 31.57 2.32
N ILE A 151 1.22 31.04 3.48
CA ILE A 151 1.02 31.68 4.78
C ILE A 151 2.03 32.81 5.00
N THR A 152 3.32 32.51 4.80
CA THR A 152 4.41 33.45 5.12
C THR A 152 4.48 34.65 4.19
N LEU A 153 4.12 34.48 2.92
CA LEU A 153 4.06 35.58 1.95
C LEU A 153 2.78 36.42 2.07
N GLY A 154 1.88 36.10 3.02
CA GLY A 154 0.61 36.81 3.22
C GLY A 154 -0.40 36.60 2.09
N GLY A 155 -0.19 35.60 1.22
CA GLY A 155 -1.06 35.33 0.07
C GLY A 155 -2.39 34.68 0.46
N MET A 156 -2.44 34.00 1.63
CA MET A 156 -3.65 33.42 2.21
C MET A 156 -3.55 33.40 3.74
N ASP A 157 -4.70 33.45 4.42
CA ASP A 157 -4.73 33.11 5.84
C ASP A 157 -4.43 31.62 6.06
N SER A 158 -3.93 31.28 7.25
CA SER A 158 -3.49 29.90 7.60
C SER A 158 -4.57 28.84 7.36
N SER A 159 -5.81 29.12 7.77
CA SER A 159 -6.91 28.18 7.62
C SER A 159 -7.23 27.90 6.15
N THR A 160 -7.20 28.93 5.31
CA THR A 160 -7.42 28.81 3.87
C THR A 160 -6.27 28.07 3.18
N ALA A 161 -5.01 28.37 3.50
CA ALA A 161 -3.84 27.71 2.93
C ALA A 161 -3.80 26.20 3.26
N ILE A 162 -4.05 25.85 4.54
CA ILE A 162 -4.14 24.46 5.01
C ILE A 162 -5.25 23.71 4.27
N ARG A 163 -6.46 24.30 4.23
CA ARG A 163 -7.61 23.70 3.54
C ARG A 163 -7.32 23.48 2.06
N SER A 164 -6.80 24.49 1.37
CA SER A 164 -6.45 24.42 -0.07
C SER A 164 -5.43 23.31 -0.34
N THR A 165 -4.41 23.20 0.52
CA THR A 165 -3.37 22.17 0.42
C THR A 165 -3.94 20.76 0.58
N ILE A 166 -4.81 20.54 1.58
CA ILE A 166 -5.47 19.24 1.78
C ILE A 166 -6.39 18.88 0.60
N LYS A 167 -7.11 19.86 0.05
CA LYS A 167 -7.95 19.67 -1.15
C LYS A 167 -7.12 19.24 -2.35
N GLN A 168 -5.98 19.89 -2.58
CA GLN A 168 -5.08 19.53 -3.68
C GLN A 168 -4.51 18.11 -3.49
N LEU A 169 -3.98 17.80 -2.31
CA LEU A 169 -3.45 16.47 -1.99
C LEU A 169 -4.51 15.37 -2.23
N SER A 170 -5.74 15.62 -1.81
CA SER A 170 -6.88 14.72 -2.01
C SER A 170 -7.29 14.57 -3.48
N ALA A 171 -7.09 15.63 -4.27
CA ALA A 171 -7.35 15.61 -5.71
C ALA A 171 -6.35 14.71 -6.45
N GLU A 172 -5.08 14.79 -6.08
CA GLU A 172 -3.99 13.98 -6.63
C GLU A 172 -4.11 12.51 -6.17
N GLY A 173 -4.41 12.28 -4.89
CA GLY A 173 -4.32 10.96 -4.27
C GLY A 173 -2.91 10.59 -3.87
N VAL A 174 -2.74 9.40 -3.28
CA VAL A 174 -1.40 8.93 -2.87
C VAL A 174 -0.61 8.55 -4.12
N GLY A 175 0.42 9.35 -4.44
CA GLY A 175 1.31 9.07 -5.56
C GLY A 175 2.12 7.79 -5.35
N ALA A 176 2.14 6.92 -6.35
CA ALA A 176 2.85 5.63 -6.30
C ALA A 176 4.03 5.52 -7.29
N ILE A 177 3.85 6.05 -8.51
CA ILE A 177 4.88 6.00 -9.56
C ILE A 177 4.96 7.38 -10.20
N ARG A 178 6.13 8.01 -10.15
CA ARG A 178 6.44 9.22 -10.90
C ARG A 178 7.23 8.88 -12.15
N TYR A 179 6.73 9.31 -13.31
CA TYR A 179 7.38 9.10 -14.60
C TYR A 179 8.30 10.26 -14.97
N PRO A 180 9.30 10.05 -15.85
CA PRO A 180 10.13 11.13 -16.40
C PRO A 180 9.34 12.25 -17.07
N THR A 181 8.14 11.94 -17.57
CA THR A 181 7.21 12.93 -18.16
C THR A 181 6.57 13.87 -17.14
N GLY A 182 6.85 13.72 -15.84
CA GLY A 182 6.24 14.49 -14.75
C GLY A 182 4.89 13.96 -14.30
N ARG A 183 4.26 13.06 -15.06
CA ARG A 183 3.04 12.37 -14.66
C ARG A 183 3.29 11.51 -13.41
N THR A 184 2.32 11.50 -12.49
CA THR A 184 2.31 10.60 -11.34
C THR A 184 1.07 9.72 -11.38
N ASP A 185 1.24 8.41 -11.35
CA ASP A 185 0.13 7.49 -11.13
C ASP A 185 -0.13 7.36 -9.62
N SER A 186 -1.41 7.33 -9.23
CA SER A 186 -1.81 6.99 -7.86
C SER A 186 -1.59 5.50 -7.58
N ILE A 187 -1.57 5.14 -6.29
CA ILE A 187 -1.49 3.75 -5.85
C ILE A 187 -2.62 2.88 -6.45
N GLU A 188 -3.84 3.40 -6.56
CA GLU A 188 -4.97 2.69 -7.18
C GLU A 188 -4.71 2.33 -8.64
N VAL A 189 -4.24 3.29 -9.45
CA VAL A 189 -3.91 3.07 -10.86
C VAL A 189 -2.79 2.04 -10.99
N ALA A 190 -1.77 2.17 -10.16
CA ALA A 190 -0.61 1.29 -10.19
C ALA A 190 -0.97 -0.15 -9.80
N VAL A 191 -1.75 -0.33 -8.73
CA VAL A 191 -2.24 -1.64 -8.25
C VAL A 191 -3.12 -2.30 -9.32
N ARG A 192 -4.12 -1.59 -9.86
CA ARG A 192 -4.99 -2.13 -10.91
C ARG A 192 -4.18 -2.63 -12.10
N ARG A 193 -3.25 -1.79 -12.59
CA ARG A 193 -2.40 -2.14 -13.74
C ARG A 193 -1.51 -3.35 -13.43
N ALA A 194 -0.89 -3.40 -12.25
CA ALA A 194 -0.02 -4.49 -11.85
C ALA A 194 -0.76 -5.83 -11.84
N VAL A 195 -1.96 -5.87 -11.27
CA VAL A 195 -2.79 -7.09 -11.22
C VAL A 195 -3.23 -7.53 -12.60
N VAL A 196 -3.89 -6.65 -13.36
CA VAL A 196 -4.42 -7.01 -14.71
C VAL A 196 -3.28 -7.49 -15.62
N THR A 197 -2.17 -6.74 -15.63
CA THR A 197 -1.03 -7.06 -16.50
C THR A 197 -0.35 -8.36 -16.06
N GLY A 198 -0.10 -8.55 -14.76
CA GLY A 198 0.56 -9.74 -14.24
C GLY A 198 -0.26 -11.01 -14.48
N VAL A 199 -1.56 -10.97 -14.16
CA VAL A 199 -2.46 -12.12 -14.36
C VAL A 199 -2.62 -12.44 -15.85
N ASN A 200 -2.87 -11.44 -16.70
CA ASN A 200 -3.06 -11.68 -18.13
C ASN A 200 -1.77 -12.20 -18.79
N GLN A 201 -0.61 -11.59 -18.53
CA GLN A 201 0.66 -12.06 -19.10
C GLN A 201 1.00 -13.50 -18.67
N THR A 202 0.69 -13.87 -17.43
CA THR A 202 0.92 -15.24 -16.95
C THR A 202 0.01 -16.22 -17.68
N ALA A 203 -1.29 -15.90 -17.79
CA ALA A 203 -2.24 -16.74 -18.53
C ALA A 203 -1.84 -16.90 -20.01
N LEU A 204 -1.46 -15.82 -20.69
CA LEU A 204 -1.06 -15.87 -22.09
C LEU A 204 0.19 -16.73 -22.31
N ARG A 205 1.19 -16.64 -21.42
CA ARG A 205 2.38 -17.50 -21.48
C ARG A 205 2.04 -18.97 -21.26
N LEU A 206 1.10 -19.27 -20.37
CA LEU A 206 0.62 -20.65 -20.18
C LEU A 206 -0.07 -21.19 -21.44
N GLN A 207 -0.92 -20.38 -22.07
CA GLN A 207 -1.61 -20.75 -23.31
C GLN A 207 -0.63 -20.94 -24.47
N ASP A 208 0.40 -20.09 -24.55
CA ASP A 208 1.48 -20.16 -25.54
C ASP A 208 2.30 -21.45 -25.37
N ALA A 209 2.75 -21.75 -24.15
CA ALA A 209 3.49 -22.99 -23.86
C ALA A 209 2.64 -24.25 -24.09
N ARG A 210 1.34 -24.20 -23.73
CA ARG A 210 0.43 -25.31 -24.02
C ARG A 210 0.26 -25.51 -25.53
N ALA A 211 0.21 -24.43 -26.31
CA ALA A 211 0.14 -24.52 -27.75
C ALA A 211 1.42 -25.15 -28.35
N ASP A 212 2.59 -24.96 -27.73
CA ASP A 212 3.81 -25.66 -28.11
C ASP A 212 3.72 -27.17 -27.82
N GLU A 213 3.26 -27.56 -26.62
CA GLU A 213 3.07 -28.97 -26.26
C GLU A 213 2.11 -29.69 -27.24
N MET A 214 1.12 -28.96 -27.75
CA MET A 214 0.09 -29.48 -28.66
C MET A 214 0.42 -29.29 -30.14
N GLY A 215 1.56 -28.69 -30.48
CA GLY A 215 1.95 -28.41 -31.87
C GLY A 215 1.01 -27.45 -32.62
N ALA A 216 0.31 -26.57 -31.90
CA ALA A 216 -0.66 -25.64 -32.46
C ALA A 216 -0.01 -24.30 -32.82
N ASP A 217 0.01 -23.97 -34.12
CA ASP A 217 0.60 -22.71 -34.61
C ASP A 217 -0.41 -21.56 -34.70
N LEU A 218 -1.69 -21.85 -34.94
CA LEU A 218 -2.68 -20.81 -35.18
C LEU A 218 -3.43 -20.43 -33.91
N VAL A 219 -3.64 -19.13 -33.74
CA VAL A 219 -4.43 -18.57 -32.64
C VAL A 219 -5.48 -17.62 -33.15
N GLU A 220 -6.65 -17.62 -32.50
CA GLU A 220 -7.67 -16.61 -32.68
C GLU A 220 -7.64 -15.64 -31.50
N VAL A 221 -7.55 -14.34 -31.79
CA VAL A 221 -7.50 -13.29 -30.78
C VAL A 221 -8.90 -12.93 -30.31
N SER A 222 -9.08 -12.78 -28.99
CA SER A 222 -10.34 -12.35 -28.39
C SER A 222 -10.81 -11.00 -28.94
N ALA A 223 -12.12 -10.79 -28.97
CA ALA A 223 -12.74 -9.50 -29.26
C ALA A 223 -13.70 -9.10 -28.14
N HIS A 224 -13.79 -7.81 -27.87
CA HIS A 224 -14.81 -7.21 -27.02
C HIS A 224 -15.13 -5.78 -27.46
N ALA A 225 -16.34 -5.33 -27.12
CA ALA A 225 -16.70 -3.93 -27.21
C ALA A 225 -15.88 -3.09 -26.20
N GLY A 226 -15.63 -1.82 -26.53
CA GLY A 226 -14.86 -0.93 -25.66
C GLY A 226 -13.35 -1.19 -25.66
N ALA A 227 -12.83 -1.98 -26.61
CA ALA A 227 -11.40 -2.06 -26.87
C ALA A 227 -10.85 -0.69 -27.30
N ARG A 228 -9.63 -0.34 -26.87
CA ARG A 228 -8.98 0.89 -27.34
C ARG A 228 -8.77 0.85 -28.86
N PRO A 229 -8.79 1.99 -29.57
CA PRO A 229 -8.74 2.00 -31.04
C PRO A 229 -7.58 1.21 -31.66
N SER A 230 -6.38 1.30 -31.08
CA SER A 230 -5.21 0.54 -31.54
C SER A 230 -5.30 -0.97 -31.30
N HIS A 231 -6.14 -1.41 -30.38
CA HIS A 231 -6.39 -2.83 -30.09
C HIS A 231 -7.55 -3.40 -30.90
N ALA A 232 -8.51 -2.55 -31.28
CA ALA A 232 -9.62 -2.92 -32.15
C ALA A 232 -9.16 -3.49 -33.50
N GLN A 233 -7.97 -3.07 -33.99
CA GLN A 233 -7.43 -3.43 -35.30
C GLN A 233 -7.14 -4.92 -35.50
N TRP A 234 -6.90 -5.68 -34.42
CA TRP A 234 -6.53 -7.10 -34.48
C TRP A 234 -7.54 -8.04 -33.80
N GLN A 235 -8.68 -7.51 -33.34
CA GLN A 235 -9.73 -8.30 -32.69
C GLN A 235 -10.33 -9.35 -33.65
N GLY A 236 -10.53 -10.58 -33.16
CA GLY A 236 -11.10 -11.68 -33.95
C GLY A 236 -10.24 -12.16 -35.12
N GLY A 237 -8.99 -11.66 -35.22
CA GLY A 237 -8.04 -12.12 -36.21
C GLY A 237 -7.49 -13.51 -35.88
N ILE A 238 -7.14 -14.25 -36.94
CA ILE A 238 -6.41 -15.51 -36.83
C ILE A 238 -4.98 -15.25 -37.25
N TYR A 239 -4.02 -15.66 -36.41
CA TYR A 239 -2.60 -15.38 -36.59
C TYR A 239 -1.76 -16.64 -36.42
N SER A 240 -0.61 -16.68 -37.08
CA SER A 240 0.43 -17.69 -36.89
C SER A 240 1.38 -17.25 -35.80
N ARG A 241 1.51 -18.05 -34.73
CA ARG A 241 2.44 -17.81 -33.62
C ARG A 241 3.89 -17.87 -34.07
N SER A 242 4.23 -18.85 -34.92
CA SER A 242 5.58 -18.99 -35.47
C SER A 242 5.95 -17.94 -36.51
N GLY A 243 4.96 -17.23 -37.08
CA GLY A 243 5.15 -16.27 -38.16
C GLY A 243 5.57 -16.91 -39.49
N LYS A 244 5.52 -18.25 -39.61
CA LYS A 244 5.96 -19.00 -40.79
C LYS A 244 4.83 -19.29 -41.77
N SER A 245 3.57 -19.04 -41.39
CA SER A 245 2.44 -19.28 -42.28
C SER A 245 2.44 -18.34 -43.48
N ARG A 246 2.16 -18.88 -44.66
CA ARG A 246 1.91 -18.08 -45.88
C ARG A 246 0.47 -17.55 -45.97
N LYS A 247 -0.45 -18.11 -45.17
CA LYS A 247 -1.89 -17.81 -45.21
C LYS A 247 -2.35 -16.92 -44.07
N TYR A 248 -1.70 -17.02 -42.91
CA TYR A 248 -2.06 -16.27 -41.70
C TYR A 248 -0.96 -15.29 -41.32
N PRO A 249 -1.30 -14.05 -40.94
CA PRO A 249 -0.33 -13.04 -40.52
C PRO A 249 0.44 -13.47 -39.26
N ASP A 250 1.64 -12.92 -39.11
CA ASP A 250 2.49 -13.09 -37.92
C ASP A 250 1.82 -12.49 -36.68
N PHE A 251 1.66 -13.32 -35.64
CA PHE A 251 0.99 -12.95 -34.39
C PHE A 251 1.70 -11.84 -33.63
N VAL A 252 3.03 -11.92 -33.50
CA VAL A 252 3.83 -10.98 -32.72
C VAL A 252 3.87 -9.63 -33.43
N LYS A 253 4.12 -9.62 -34.75
CA LYS A 253 4.20 -8.39 -35.53
C LYS A 253 2.86 -7.67 -35.63
N ALA A 254 1.77 -8.41 -35.81
CA ALA A 254 0.44 -7.79 -35.99
C ALA A 254 -0.15 -7.25 -34.69
N THR A 255 0.13 -7.88 -33.54
CA THR A 255 -0.50 -7.55 -32.26
C THR A 255 0.43 -6.86 -31.27
N GLY A 256 1.74 -6.88 -31.52
CA GLY A 256 2.76 -6.43 -30.57
C GLY A 256 2.88 -7.31 -29.33
N TYR A 257 2.42 -8.58 -29.38
CA TYR A 257 2.52 -9.51 -28.25
C TYR A 257 3.95 -9.54 -27.69
N GLY A 258 4.06 -9.54 -26.36
CA GLY A 258 5.34 -9.43 -25.65
C GLY A 258 5.82 -7.99 -25.37
N THR A 259 5.18 -6.98 -25.94
CA THR A 259 5.46 -5.56 -25.66
C THR A 259 4.49 -4.95 -24.65
N GLY A 260 4.84 -3.80 -24.07
CA GLY A 260 3.95 -3.07 -23.16
C GLY A 260 2.68 -2.52 -23.83
N ALA A 261 2.75 -2.16 -25.11
CA ALA A 261 1.62 -1.57 -25.84
C ALA A 261 0.76 -2.59 -26.61
N GLY A 262 1.27 -3.81 -26.82
CA GLY A 262 0.58 -4.85 -27.58
C GLY A 262 -0.43 -5.68 -26.80
N LEU A 263 -0.83 -6.80 -27.39
CA LEU A 263 -1.72 -7.80 -26.78
C LEU A 263 -1.11 -8.34 -25.47
N GLY A 264 -1.92 -8.37 -24.41
CA GLY A 264 -1.45 -8.77 -23.07
C GLY A 264 -0.55 -7.73 -22.39
N GLY A 265 -0.37 -6.56 -23.01
CA GLY A 265 0.38 -5.43 -22.48
C GLY A 265 -0.35 -4.69 -21.36
N TRP A 266 0.09 -3.46 -21.08
CA TRP A 266 -0.39 -2.65 -19.96
C TRP A 266 -1.92 -2.51 -19.95
N ASN A 267 -2.54 -3.04 -18.89
CA ASN A 267 -3.98 -2.95 -18.63
C ASN A 267 -4.86 -3.46 -19.79
N CYS A 268 -4.33 -4.36 -20.63
CA CYS A 268 -5.04 -4.97 -21.75
C CYS A 268 -5.92 -6.13 -21.25
N SER A 269 -7.15 -6.21 -21.76
CA SER A 269 -8.13 -7.28 -21.44
C SER A 269 -8.29 -8.29 -22.57
N HIS A 270 -7.41 -8.26 -23.58
CA HIS A 270 -7.40 -9.24 -24.65
C HIS A 270 -6.59 -10.47 -24.28
N SER A 271 -7.02 -11.61 -24.84
CA SER A 271 -6.36 -12.90 -24.79
C SER A 271 -6.42 -13.56 -26.18
N PHE A 272 -5.95 -14.79 -26.30
CA PHE A 272 -6.06 -15.59 -27.52
C PHE A 272 -6.37 -17.04 -27.15
N ARG A 273 -6.91 -17.81 -28.11
CA ARG A 273 -7.12 -19.26 -27.98
C ARG A 273 -6.49 -19.99 -29.17
N PRO A 274 -6.16 -21.29 -29.05
CA PRO A 274 -5.79 -22.08 -30.20
C PRO A 274 -6.92 -22.11 -31.24
N TRP A 275 -6.51 -22.16 -32.50
CA TRP A 275 -7.38 -22.28 -33.66
C TRP A 275 -6.78 -23.29 -34.64
N PHE A 276 -7.63 -24.02 -35.35
CA PHE A 276 -7.23 -25.03 -36.33
C PHE A 276 -7.98 -24.79 -37.63
N GLU A 277 -7.36 -25.08 -38.76
CA GLU A 277 -8.03 -24.93 -40.06
C GLU A 277 -9.31 -25.76 -40.12
N GLY A 278 -10.38 -25.16 -40.64
CA GLY A 278 -11.71 -25.76 -40.65
C GLY A 278 -12.56 -25.45 -39.41
N MET A 279 -11.99 -24.87 -38.34
CA MET A 279 -12.79 -24.37 -37.22
C MET A 279 -13.60 -23.13 -37.62
N SER A 280 -14.82 -23.02 -37.09
CA SER A 280 -15.55 -21.76 -37.13
C SER A 280 -14.81 -20.67 -36.37
N ARG A 281 -14.89 -19.44 -36.87
CA ARG A 281 -14.45 -18.25 -36.13
C ARG A 281 -15.38 -18.02 -34.95
N THR A 282 -14.81 -17.58 -33.84
CA THR A 282 -15.57 -17.14 -32.66
C THR A 282 -16.22 -15.78 -32.92
N TYR A 283 -15.55 -14.93 -33.73
CA TYR A 283 -15.99 -13.57 -34.00
C TYR A 283 -16.15 -13.36 -35.50
N ASP A 284 -17.39 -13.09 -35.94
CA ASP A 284 -17.65 -12.72 -37.33
C ASP A 284 -17.44 -11.22 -37.56
N LYS A 285 -17.43 -10.82 -38.85
CA LYS A 285 -17.21 -9.42 -39.24
C LYS A 285 -18.35 -8.49 -38.81
N ALA A 286 -19.57 -8.99 -38.68
CA ALA A 286 -20.72 -8.17 -38.31
C ALA A 286 -20.61 -7.78 -36.83
N LEU A 287 -20.30 -8.73 -35.96
CA LEU A 287 -20.05 -8.51 -34.54
C LEU A 287 -18.87 -7.56 -34.29
N LEU A 288 -17.77 -7.72 -35.04
CA LEU A 288 -16.62 -6.82 -34.92
C LEU A 288 -16.95 -5.38 -35.34
N LYS A 289 -17.87 -5.20 -36.30
CA LYS A 289 -18.37 -3.89 -36.70
C LYS A 289 -19.30 -3.30 -35.64
N GLU A 290 -20.15 -4.12 -35.04
CA GLU A 290 -21.01 -3.74 -33.91
C GLU A 290 -20.19 -3.24 -32.71
N TYR A 291 -19.09 -3.90 -32.36
CA TYR A 291 -18.19 -3.44 -31.27
C TYR A 291 -17.56 -2.05 -31.49
N GLN A 292 -17.57 -1.55 -32.72
CA GLN A 292 -17.08 -0.22 -33.08
C GLN A 292 -18.20 0.79 -33.36
N ALA A 293 -19.46 0.35 -33.27
CA ALA A 293 -20.62 1.21 -33.48
C ALA A 293 -20.76 2.24 -32.36
N LYS A 294 -21.44 3.35 -32.68
CA LYS A 294 -21.70 4.45 -31.75
C LYS A 294 -23.11 4.33 -31.18
N ASP A 295 -23.33 3.25 -30.44
CA ASP A 295 -24.64 2.87 -29.91
C ASP A 295 -24.97 3.50 -28.55
N TYR A 296 -24.00 4.19 -27.95
CA TYR A 296 -24.17 4.88 -26.68
C TYR A 296 -24.42 6.37 -26.92
N GLU A 297 -25.33 6.98 -26.16
CA GLU A 297 -25.65 8.41 -26.27
C GLU A 297 -25.67 9.07 -24.89
N TYR A 298 -25.05 10.24 -24.79
CA TYR A 298 -25.12 11.08 -23.59
C TYR A 298 -25.27 12.54 -23.99
N ASN A 299 -26.33 13.20 -23.52
CA ASN A 299 -26.68 14.59 -23.87
C ASN A 299 -26.68 14.85 -25.39
N GLY A 300 -27.25 13.92 -26.19
CA GLY A 300 -27.31 14.03 -27.65
C GLY A 300 -26.01 13.69 -28.39
N VAL A 301 -24.93 13.35 -27.68
CA VAL A 301 -23.64 12.98 -28.29
C VAL A 301 -23.51 11.47 -28.38
N LYS A 302 -23.44 10.94 -29.61
CA LYS A 302 -23.20 9.52 -29.88
C LYS A 302 -21.74 9.15 -29.70
N MET A 303 -21.51 8.04 -29.01
CA MET A 303 -20.20 7.54 -28.59
C MET A 303 -20.11 6.03 -28.78
N THR A 304 -18.89 5.57 -29.07
CA THR A 304 -18.54 4.15 -28.99
C THR A 304 -18.54 3.69 -27.54
N GLU A 305 -18.62 2.37 -27.30
CA GLU A 305 -18.48 1.84 -25.94
C GLU A 305 -17.17 2.26 -25.27
N TYR A 306 -16.08 2.37 -26.04
CA TYR A 306 -14.79 2.79 -25.50
C TYR A 306 -14.87 4.22 -24.93
N GLU A 307 -15.45 5.14 -25.70
CA GLU A 307 -15.64 6.53 -25.30
C GLU A 307 -16.59 6.64 -24.10
N ALA A 308 -17.70 5.90 -24.12
CA ALA A 308 -18.66 5.86 -23.02
C ALA A 308 -18.01 5.33 -21.72
N LEU A 309 -17.22 4.26 -21.79
CA LEU A 309 -16.48 3.73 -20.65
C LEU A 309 -15.38 4.70 -20.16
N GLN A 310 -14.74 5.48 -21.04
CA GLN A 310 -13.81 6.53 -20.60
C GLN A 310 -14.53 7.62 -19.82
N GLU A 311 -15.71 8.04 -20.29
CA GLU A 311 -16.52 9.07 -19.63
C GLU A 311 -17.07 8.57 -18.29
N GLN A 312 -17.58 7.33 -18.23
CA GLN A 312 -17.97 6.69 -16.98
C GLN A 312 -16.81 6.70 -15.97
N ARG A 313 -15.61 6.29 -16.39
CA ARG A 313 -14.42 6.28 -15.51
C ARG A 313 -14.02 7.70 -15.08
N ARG A 314 -14.23 8.71 -15.91
CA ARG A 314 -14.00 10.13 -15.54
C ARG A 314 -14.95 10.54 -14.42
N ILE A 315 -16.23 10.17 -14.52
CA ILE A 315 -17.25 10.40 -13.48
C ILE A 315 -16.88 9.67 -12.18
N GLU A 316 -16.54 8.39 -12.26
CA GLU A 316 -16.17 7.57 -11.11
C GLU A 316 -14.92 8.09 -10.40
N ARG A 317 -13.89 8.52 -11.16
CA ARG A 317 -12.72 9.21 -10.60
C ARG A 317 -13.10 10.52 -9.91
N GLY A 318 -14.03 11.29 -10.47
CA GLY A 318 -14.56 12.51 -9.86
C GLY A 318 -15.22 12.24 -8.51
N ILE A 319 -16.09 11.23 -8.43
CA ILE A 319 -16.72 10.82 -7.17
C ILE A 319 -15.65 10.44 -6.13
N ARG A 320 -14.69 9.60 -6.52
CA ARG A 320 -13.63 9.13 -5.63
C ARG A 320 -12.77 10.27 -5.11
N ARG A 321 -12.38 11.21 -5.99
CA ARG A 321 -11.64 12.44 -5.64
C ARG A 321 -12.34 13.20 -4.51
N TRP A 322 -13.64 13.47 -4.66
CA TRP A 322 -14.40 14.22 -3.65
C TRP A 322 -14.60 13.43 -2.35
N LYS A 323 -14.74 12.10 -2.41
CA LYS A 323 -14.77 11.27 -1.20
C LYS A 323 -13.44 11.30 -0.43
N ARG A 324 -12.30 11.24 -1.13
CA ARG A 324 -10.97 11.41 -0.49
C ARG A 324 -10.86 12.79 0.17
N GLU A 325 -11.29 13.83 -0.53
CA GLU A 325 -11.28 15.21 0.00
C GLU A 325 -12.16 15.36 1.24
N GLN A 326 -13.39 14.82 1.21
CA GLN A 326 -14.29 14.82 2.36
C GLN A 326 -13.63 14.16 3.57
N ASN A 327 -13.11 12.95 3.42
CA ASN A 327 -12.50 12.21 4.51
C ASN A 327 -11.24 12.90 5.05
N ALA A 328 -10.37 13.42 4.18
CA ALA A 328 -9.14 14.10 4.57
C ALA A 328 -9.42 15.42 5.34
N LEU A 329 -10.39 16.22 4.88
CA LEU A 329 -10.83 17.43 5.58
C LEU A 329 -11.43 17.10 6.95
N GLN A 330 -12.27 16.06 7.04
CA GLN A 330 -12.84 15.60 8.31
C GLN A 330 -11.78 15.13 9.29
N ALA A 331 -10.79 14.36 8.83
CA ALA A 331 -9.66 13.91 9.65
C ALA A 331 -8.85 15.10 10.20
N ALA A 332 -8.68 16.14 9.38
CA ALA A 332 -8.02 17.39 9.77
C ALA A 332 -8.86 18.32 10.66
N GLY A 333 -10.12 17.95 10.97
CA GLY A 333 -11.03 18.80 11.75
C GLY A 333 -11.54 20.03 11.00
N LEU A 334 -11.53 20.00 9.67
CA LEU A 334 -11.95 21.10 8.79
C LEU A 334 -13.33 20.83 8.20
N ASP A 335 -14.05 21.90 7.85
CA ASP A 335 -15.34 21.78 7.17
C ASP A 335 -15.21 21.04 5.82
N SER A 336 -16.07 20.05 5.61
CA SER A 336 -16.12 19.24 4.39
C SER A 336 -17.43 19.44 3.59
N GLY A 337 -18.20 20.50 3.88
CA GLY A 337 -19.53 20.73 3.31
C GLY A 337 -19.55 20.79 1.77
N GLU A 338 -18.58 21.50 1.19
CA GLU A 338 -18.42 21.59 -0.28
C GLU A 338 -18.16 20.20 -0.90
N ALA A 339 -17.23 19.43 -0.33
CA ALA A 339 -16.92 18.10 -0.81
C ALA A 339 -18.15 17.18 -0.75
N SER A 340 -18.93 17.26 0.33
CA SER A 340 -20.22 16.54 0.46
C SER A 340 -21.21 16.92 -0.64
N ALA A 341 -21.39 18.21 -0.91
CA ALA A 341 -22.29 18.70 -1.96
C ALA A 341 -21.84 18.22 -3.34
N ARG A 342 -20.52 18.24 -3.61
CA ARG A 342 -19.94 17.75 -4.87
C ARG A 342 -20.11 16.24 -5.01
N ILE A 343 -19.95 15.44 -3.96
CA ILE A 343 -20.25 14.00 -4.01
C ILE A 343 -21.70 13.77 -4.47
N THR A 344 -22.66 14.51 -3.92
CA THR A 344 -24.08 14.43 -4.31
C THR A 344 -24.28 14.79 -5.79
N GLU A 345 -23.67 15.88 -6.25
CA GLU A 345 -23.73 16.30 -7.66
C GLU A 345 -23.14 15.25 -8.60
N TRP A 346 -21.96 14.72 -8.30
CA TRP A 346 -21.28 13.73 -9.14
C TRP A 346 -22.01 12.37 -9.13
N ASN A 347 -22.61 11.98 -8.01
CA ASN A 347 -23.48 10.80 -7.97
C ASN A 347 -24.74 11.00 -8.82
N ARG A 348 -25.33 12.21 -8.83
CA ARG A 348 -26.45 12.52 -9.74
C ARG A 348 -26.00 12.45 -11.19
N ARG A 349 -24.84 13.01 -11.52
CA ARG A 349 -24.24 12.93 -12.87
C ARG A 349 -23.99 11.47 -13.28
N GLN A 350 -23.54 10.62 -12.36
CA GLN A 350 -23.36 9.20 -12.64
C GLN A 350 -24.69 8.52 -12.94
N ARG A 351 -25.73 8.76 -12.12
CA ARG A 351 -27.06 8.17 -12.37
C ARG A 351 -27.61 8.58 -13.73
N ASP A 352 -27.58 9.87 -14.03
CA ASP A 352 -27.99 10.44 -15.32
C ASP A 352 -27.22 9.81 -16.50
N PHE A 353 -25.88 9.74 -16.39
CA PHE A 353 -25.05 9.12 -17.41
C PHE A 353 -25.40 7.63 -17.62
N LEU A 354 -25.57 6.86 -16.54
CA LEU A 354 -25.89 5.42 -16.64
C LEU A 354 -27.31 5.19 -17.17
N GLU A 355 -28.26 6.06 -16.86
CA GLU A 355 -29.63 6.01 -17.38
C GLU A 355 -29.66 6.26 -18.89
N GLN A 356 -28.98 7.30 -19.36
CA GLN A 356 -28.93 7.63 -20.80
C GLN A 356 -28.15 6.60 -21.62
N THR A 357 -27.05 6.07 -21.07
CA THR A 357 -26.16 5.14 -21.80
C THR A 357 -26.51 3.66 -21.62
N GLY A 358 -27.33 3.30 -20.63
CA GLY A 358 -27.60 1.91 -20.27
C GLY A 358 -26.43 1.15 -19.64
N LEU A 359 -25.29 1.81 -19.40
CA LEU A 359 -24.12 1.21 -18.77
C LEU A 359 -24.39 0.87 -17.29
N LYS A 360 -23.61 -0.06 -16.74
CA LYS A 360 -23.71 -0.48 -15.34
C LYS A 360 -22.63 0.20 -14.49
N ALA A 361 -23.04 0.66 -13.31
CA ALA A 361 -22.11 1.17 -12.30
C ALA A 361 -21.12 0.09 -11.85
N ASP A 362 -19.87 0.51 -11.60
CA ASP A 362 -18.87 -0.31 -10.92
C ASP A 362 -18.56 0.30 -9.55
N GLY A 363 -19.19 -0.26 -8.51
CA GLY A 363 -19.06 0.24 -7.13
C GLY A 363 -17.62 0.22 -6.60
N THR A 364 -16.76 -0.64 -7.14
CA THR A 364 -15.35 -0.74 -6.70
C THR A 364 -14.52 0.48 -7.14
N ARG A 365 -14.92 1.12 -8.24
CA ARG A 365 -14.25 2.31 -8.79
C ARG A 365 -14.64 3.63 -8.10
N VAL A 366 -15.64 3.60 -7.23
CA VAL A 366 -16.00 4.74 -6.38
C VAL A 366 -15.76 4.46 -4.90
N ALA A 367 -15.24 3.27 -4.59
CA ALA A 367 -14.86 2.90 -3.23
C ALA A 367 -13.64 3.74 -2.80
N VAL A 368 -13.75 4.32 -1.62
CA VAL A 368 -12.66 4.82 -0.81
C VAL A 368 -12.79 4.15 0.56
N GLY A 369 -11.69 3.95 1.28
CA GLY A 369 -11.71 3.34 2.60
C GLY A 369 -12.84 3.89 3.50
N LYS A 370 -13.63 2.98 4.09
CA LYS A 370 -14.50 3.22 5.25
C LYS A 370 -14.50 1.94 6.07
N GLY A 371 -13.61 1.88 7.06
CA GLY A 371 -13.36 0.66 7.83
C GLY A 371 -12.37 0.76 9.01
N SER A 372 -11.78 1.92 9.27
CA SER A 372 -11.28 2.28 10.60
C SER A 372 -12.01 3.55 11.02
N THR A 373 -12.66 3.51 12.18
CA THR A 373 -13.08 4.76 12.82
C THR A 373 -11.85 5.68 12.94
N PRO A 374 -12.02 7.02 12.91
CA PRO A 374 -10.94 7.97 13.20
C PRO A 374 -10.12 7.57 14.43
N LYS A 375 -10.77 6.88 15.38
CA LYS A 375 -10.19 6.32 16.60
C LYS A 375 -9.07 5.31 16.40
N GLU A 376 -9.02 4.50 15.34
CA GLU A 376 -7.95 3.47 15.23
C GLU A 376 -6.63 4.09 14.77
N ALA A 377 -6.67 4.97 13.77
CA ALA A 377 -5.51 5.70 13.28
C ALA A 377 -5.05 6.78 14.29
N GLU A 378 -5.99 7.49 14.90
CA GLU A 378 -5.72 8.39 16.02
C GLU A 378 -5.14 7.63 17.21
N ARG A 379 -5.65 6.44 17.53
CA ARG A 379 -5.08 5.57 18.58
C ARG A 379 -3.68 5.12 18.22
N VAL A 380 -3.40 4.71 16.98
CA VAL A 380 -2.05 4.29 16.58
C VAL A 380 -1.08 5.47 16.60
N ALA A 381 -1.48 6.65 16.11
CA ALA A 381 -0.67 7.86 16.17
C ALA A 381 -0.43 8.32 17.61
N LEU A 382 -1.47 8.29 18.45
CA LEU A 382 -1.39 8.58 19.88
C LEU A 382 -0.52 7.57 20.61
N LEU A 383 -0.59 6.28 20.26
CA LEU A 383 0.26 5.24 20.85
C LEU A 383 1.73 5.45 20.48
N LYS A 384 2.03 5.81 19.23
CA LYS A 384 3.40 6.15 18.80
C LYS A 384 3.89 7.44 19.46
N GLN A 385 3.06 8.48 19.53
CA GLN A 385 3.42 9.72 20.20
C GLN A 385 3.65 9.50 21.69
N LYS A 386 2.80 8.70 22.35
CA LYS A 386 3.00 8.26 23.73
C LYS A 386 4.25 7.41 23.88
N GLU A 387 4.62 6.61 22.88
CA GLU A 387 5.85 5.83 22.91
C GLU A 387 7.09 6.73 22.76
N ILE A 388 7.06 7.73 21.88
CA ILE A 388 8.12 8.74 21.75
C ILE A 388 8.25 9.54 23.05
N GLU A 389 7.13 10.05 23.59
CA GLU A 389 7.10 10.79 24.86
C GLU A 389 7.52 9.93 26.05
N LYS A 390 7.24 8.63 26.00
CA LYS A 390 7.65 7.67 27.03
C LYS A 390 9.18 7.57 27.15
N TYR A 391 9.93 7.74 26.07
CA TYR A 391 11.39 7.59 26.01
C TYR A 391 12.13 8.89 25.64
N SER A 392 11.48 10.05 25.72
CA SER A 392 12.11 11.33 25.37
C SER A 392 12.87 11.98 26.52
N GLN A 393 12.48 11.69 27.77
CA GLN A 393 13.11 12.17 29.00
C GLN A 393 12.61 11.39 30.21
N TYR A 394 13.32 11.49 31.35
CA TYR A 394 12.80 11.02 32.63
C TYR A 394 11.55 11.81 33.04
N ARG A 395 10.55 11.10 33.58
CA ARG A 395 9.28 11.68 34.02
C ARG A 395 9.03 11.33 35.47
N TYR A 396 8.35 12.21 36.19
CA TYR A 396 8.11 12.09 37.63
C TYR A 396 6.61 12.23 37.94
N ASN A 397 6.14 11.46 38.90
CA ASN A 397 4.80 11.59 39.47
C ASN A 397 4.72 12.86 40.33
N LYS A 398 3.50 13.31 40.66
CA LYS A 398 3.28 14.53 41.48
C LYS A 398 3.94 14.47 42.87
N ASN A 399 4.10 13.27 43.42
CA ASN A 399 4.77 13.02 44.70
C ASN A 399 6.30 12.94 44.57
N GLY A 400 6.85 13.12 43.37
CA GLY A 400 8.29 13.13 43.09
C GLY A 400 8.91 11.77 42.78
N THR A 401 8.13 10.67 42.75
CA THR A 401 8.67 9.36 42.35
C THR A 401 8.86 9.26 40.84
N ILE A 402 9.89 8.54 40.40
CA ILE A 402 10.16 8.31 38.98
C ILE A 402 9.02 7.49 38.35
N VAL A 403 8.63 7.85 37.13
CA VAL A 403 7.69 7.07 36.33
C VAL A 403 8.44 5.93 35.65
N VAL A 404 8.08 4.70 36.00
CA VAL A 404 8.62 3.48 35.39
C VAL A 404 8.15 3.41 33.94
N THR A 405 9.10 3.27 33.00
CA THR A 405 8.75 3.09 31.59
C THR A 405 8.34 1.64 31.35
N ASP A 406 9.07 0.68 31.88
CA ASP A 406 8.84 -0.74 31.60
C ASP A 406 8.88 -1.57 32.88
N ASP A 407 7.70 -1.95 33.36
CA ASP A 407 7.54 -2.87 34.49
C ASP A 407 7.66 -4.32 33.99
N TRP A 408 8.79 -4.95 34.27
CA TRP A 408 9.11 -6.33 33.93
C TRP A 408 9.07 -7.26 35.14
N THR A 409 8.52 -6.82 36.28
CA THR A 409 8.40 -7.64 37.49
C THR A 409 7.60 -8.93 37.27
N LYS A 410 6.72 -8.95 36.26
CA LYS A 410 5.91 -10.12 35.88
C LYS A 410 6.53 -11.00 34.79
N LYS A 411 7.68 -10.64 34.22
CA LYS A 411 8.34 -11.46 33.19
C LYS A 411 9.02 -12.66 33.83
N GLU A 412 8.87 -13.84 33.23
CA GLU A 412 9.68 -15.01 33.59
C GLU A 412 11.10 -14.82 33.05
N HIS A 413 12.10 -14.82 33.94
CA HIS A 413 13.52 -14.67 33.62
C HIS A 413 13.89 -13.42 32.78
N PRO A 414 13.62 -12.19 33.26
CA PRO A 414 13.94 -10.98 32.49
C PRO A 414 15.45 -10.81 32.37
N LYS A 415 15.96 -10.72 31.13
CA LYS A 415 17.34 -10.33 30.85
C LYS A 415 17.36 -8.84 30.48
N VAL A 416 17.87 -8.01 31.38
CA VAL A 416 18.02 -6.58 31.12
C VAL A 416 19.36 -6.34 30.44
N SER A 417 19.30 -5.72 29.25
CA SER A 417 20.48 -5.41 28.45
C SER A 417 21.17 -4.15 28.99
N ALA A 418 22.50 -4.09 28.88
CA ALA A 418 23.26 -2.89 29.23
C ALA A 418 22.93 -1.70 28.33
N GLU A 419 22.48 -1.96 27.11
CA GLU A 419 21.92 -0.97 26.18
C GLU A 419 20.44 -1.25 25.91
N TYR A 420 19.61 -0.23 25.93
CA TYR A 420 18.16 -0.30 25.71
C TYR A 420 17.63 1.02 25.12
N LYS A 421 16.35 1.35 25.33
CA LYS A 421 15.75 2.60 24.84
C LYS A 421 16.26 3.81 25.64
N PRO A 422 16.45 4.98 25.01
CA PRO A 422 16.77 6.21 25.71
C PRO A 422 15.83 6.51 26.88
N TYR A 423 16.37 7.02 27.98
CA TYR A 423 15.60 7.43 29.17
C TYR A 423 14.70 6.34 29.78
N ALA A 424 14.92 5.07 29.45
CA ALA A 424 14.14 3.99 30.01
C ALA A 424 14.38 3.86 31.53
N VAL A 425 13.31 3.49 32.23
CA VAL A 425 13.30 3.14 33.65
C VAL A 425 12.62 1.78 33.76
N VAL A 426 13.41 0.74 34.05
CA VAL A 426 12.97 -0.65 33.95
C VAL A 426 12.99 -1.30 35.33
N ASP A 427 11.84 -1.81 35.78
CA ASP A 427 11.73 -2.54 37.04
C ASP A 427 11.75 -4.05 36.78
N VAL A 428 12.59 -4.78 37.50
CA VAL A 428 12.60 -6.25 37.51
C VAL A 428 12.60 -6.77 38.93
N LEU A 429 12.10 -8.00 39.09
CA LEU A 429 12.29 -8.74 40.34
C LEU A 429 13.57 -9.54 40.28
N SER A 430 14.37 -9.43 41.34
CA SER A 430 15.54 -10.26 41.59
C SER A 430 15.40 -11.05 42.89
N GLN A 431 16.41 -11.87 43.19
CA GLN A 431 16.44 -12.70 44.41
C GLN A 431 15.16 -13.52 44.64
N LYS A 432 14.67 -14.19 43.60
CA LYS A 432 13.42 -14.99 43.65
C LYS A 432 12.18 -14.19 44.06
N GLY A 433 12.08 -12.93 43.62
CA GLY A 433 10.90 -12.09 43.85
C GLY A 433 10.93 -11.28 45.15
N LYS A 434 12.05 -11.30 45.89
CA LYS A 434 12.18 -10.61 47.18
C LYS A 434 12.72 -9.19 47.07
N GLN A 435 13.27 -8.84 45.92
CA GLN A 435 13.94 -7.56 45.70
C GLN A 435 13.51 -7.00 44.35
N THR A 436 13.33 -5.69 44.29
CA THR A 436 13.11 -4.96 43.05
C THR A 436 14.42 -4.27 42.66
N ASP A 437 14.83 -4.44 41.42
CA ASP A 437 15.92 -3.70 40.81
C ASP A 437 15.35 -2.77 39.74
N ARG A 438 15.65 -1.48 39.86
CA ARG A 438 15.25 -0.44 38.91
C ARG A 438 16.45 0.06 38.14
N MET A 439 16.44 -0.11 36.82
CA MET A 439 17.52 0.30 35.93
C MET A 439 17.16 1.59 35.21
N TYR A 440 18.12 2.52 35.14
CA TYR A 440 18.02 3.82 34.50
C TYR A 440 18.92 3.86 33.27
N TYR A 441 18.44 4.43 32.17
CA TYR A 441 19.18 4.58 30.91
C TYR A 441 19.31 6.04 30.49
N ASP A 442 20.47 6.43 29.98
CA ASP A 442 20.71 7.80 29.50
C ASP A 442 20.05 8.09 28.13
N ALA A 443 20.34 9.27 27.57
CA ALA A 443 19.82 9.73 26.28
C ALA A 443 20.27 8.88 25.08
N ASP A 444 21.40 8.18 25.22
CA ASP A 444 21.95 7.28 24.19
C ASP A 444 21.45 5.83 24.38
N GLY A 445 20.62 5.60 25.40
CA GLY A 445 20.10 4.27 25.72
C GLY A 445 21.12 3.37 26.42
N ARG A 446 22.16 3.93 27.05
CA ARG A 446 23.12 3.16 27.87
C ARG A 446 22.69 3.15 29.33
N GLN A 447 22.82 2.01 29.99
CA GLN A 447 22.46 1.89 31.40
C GLN A 447 23.38 2.81 32.22
N LEU A 448 22.79 3.73 32.96
CA LEU A 448 23.47 4.73 33.77
C LEU A 448 23.55 4.31 35.25
N ARG A 449 22.45 3.77 35.78
CA ARG A 449 22.31 3.48 37.21
C ARG A 449 21.38 2.29 37.44
N GLN A 450 21.61 1.53 38.49
CA GLN A 450 20.65 0.57 39.03
C GLN A 450 20.38 0.90 40.50
N VAL A 451 19.12 0.97 40.90
CA VAL A 451 18.72 1.09 42.31
C VAL A 451 18.11 -0.23 42.76
N SER A 452 18.56 -0.70 43.91
CA SER A 452 18.22 -2.02 44.44
C SER A 452 17.63 -1.89 45.83
N THR A 453 16.49 -2.54 46.08
CA THR A 453 15.76 -2.45 47.36
C THR A 453 16.34 -3.35 48.45
N GLY A 454 17.42 -4.08 48.16
CA GLY A 454 18.05 -5.00 49.09
C GLY A 454 19.47 -5.35 48.67
N ALA A 455 20.16 -6.11 49.53
CA ALA A 455 21.59 -6.37 49.40
C ALA A 455 21.98 -7.47 48.38
N HIS A 456 21.08 -7.90 47.49
CA HIS A 456 21.31 -9.04 46.59
C HIS A 456 21.76 -10.34 47.30
N GLY A 457 21.31 -10.55 48.54
CA GLY A 457 21.77 -11.67 49.37
C GLY A 457 23.22 -11.55 49.88
N ASN A 458 23.87 -10.39 49.70
CA ASN A 458 25.22 -10.12 50.20
C ASN A 458 25.29 -8.80 51.01
N PRO A 459 24.79 -8.77 52.26
CA PRO A 459 24.76 -7.57 53.10
C PRO A 459 26.13 -6.94 53.37
N LYS A 460 27.20 -7.75 53.38
CA LYS A 460 28.58 -7.24 53.60
C LYS A 460 29.08 -6.36 52.46
N ARG A 461 28.66 -6.66 51.22
CA ARG A 461 29.02 -5.88 50.02
C ARG A 461 28.07 -4.71 49.77
N HIS A 462 26.88 -4.74 50.37
CA HIS A 462 25.89 -3.68 50.25
C HIS A 462 25.40 -3.25 51.65
N PRO A 463 26.27 -2.68 52.50
CA PRO A 463 25.96 -2.32 53.88
C PRO A 463 25.24 -0.95 53.96
N TYR A 464 24.28 -0.73 53.07
CA TYR A 464 23.61 0.56 52.85
C TYR A 464 22.15 0.50 53.30
N GLY A 465 21.59 1.64 53.66
CA GLY A 465 20.19 1.74 54.06
C GLY A 465 19.79 0.83 55.23
N ARG A 466 18.49 0.52 55.33
CA ARG A 466 17.97 -0.36 56.41
C ARG A 466 17.97 -1.83 56.00
N ASN A 467 17.66 -2.11 54.74
CA ASN A 467 17.54 -3.47 54.20
C ASN A 467 18.65 -3.81 53.18
N GLY A 468 19.68 -2.97 53.04
CA GLY A 468 20.68 -3.07 51.99
C GLY A 468 20.35 -2.26 50.74
N GLU A 469 19.52 -1.21 50.84
CA GLU A 469 19.12 -0.43 49.67
C GLU A 469 20.30 0.43 49.17
N HIS A 470 20.61 0.35 47.88
CA HIS A 470 21.80 1.01 47.32
C HIS A 470 21.63 1.32 45.83
N ALA A 471 22.54 2.13 45.30
CA ALA A 471 22.71 2.34 43.88
C ALA A 471 24.00 1.69 43.37
N HIS A 472 23.96 1.14 42.17
CA HIS A 472 25.13 0.89 41.34
C HIS A 472 25.21 1.93 40.24
N ASP A 473 26.32 2.67 40.18
CA ASP A 473 26.61 3.57 39.06
C ASP A 473 27.35 2.79 37.98
N ILE A 474 26.89 2.85 36.73
CA ILE A 474 27.46 2.05 35.64
C ILE A 474 28.48 2.88 34.88
N ILE A 475 29.75 2.46 34.94
CA ILE A 475 30.86 3.18 34.30
C ILE A 475 31.17 2.55 32.95
N TRP A 476 31.04 3.34 31.88
CA TRP A 476 31.33 2.94 30.50
C TRP A 476 32.66 3.48 30.01
N LYS A 477 33.39 2.68 29.24
CA LYS A 477 34.57 3.08 28.47
C LYS A 477 34.60 2.31 27.15
N ASP A 478 34.77 3.01 26.03
CA ASP A 478 34.88 2.41 24.69
C ASP A 478 33.73 1.42 24.35
N GLY A 479 32.49 1.77 24.73
CA GLY A 479 31.29 0.96 24.47
C GLY A 479 31.17 -0.30 25.34
N LYS A 480 31.98 -0.42 26.41
CA LYS A 480 31.89 -1.53 27.37
C LYS A 480 31.75 -1.00 28.79
N ILE A 481 31.04 -1.76 29.64
CA ILE A 481 30.99 -1.49 31.07
C ILE A 481 32.32 -1.93 31.68
N VAL A 482 33.00 -1.01 32.35
CA VAL A 482 34.30 -1.26 33.00
C VAL A 482 34.19 -1.38 34.52
N ASP A 483 33.15 -0.77 35.13
CA ASP A 483 32.93 -0.87 36.59
C ASP A 483 31.45 -0.61 36.96
N ARG A 484 31.07 -1.03 38.17
CA ARG A 484 29.72 -0.88 38.75
C ARG A 484 29.76 -0.65 40.27
N PRO A 485 30.44 0.40 40.78
CA PRO A 485 30.56 0.62 42.21
C PRO A 485 29.19 0.75 42.88
N ALA A 486 29.03 0.11 44.04
CA ALA A 486 27.87 0.26 44.89
C ALA A 486 28.06 1.46 45.83
N ARG A 487 26.99 2.22 46.08
CA ARG A 487 26.98 3.32 47.04
C ARG A 487 25.62 3.51 47.69
N GLU A 488 25.61 4.26 48.79
CA GLU A 488 24.40 4.71 49.46
C GLU A 488 23.53 5.57 48.51
N LEU A 489 22.21 5.46 48.68
CA LEU A 489 21.25 6.28 47.96
C LEU A 489 21.26 7.71 48.50
N THR A 490 21.33 8.68 47.61
CA THR A 490 21.13 10.09 47.95
C THR A 490 19.68 10.35 48.38
N GLU A 491 19.42 11.45 49.10
CA GLU A 491 18.06 11.83 49.49
C GLU A 491 17.12 11.96 48.28
N GLN A 492 17.63 12.51 47.18
CA GLN A 492 16.88 12.64 45.93
C GLN A 492 16.56 11.27 45.33
N GLU A 493 17.53 10.35 45.27
CA GLU A 493 17.28 8.98 44.79
C GLU A 493 16.29 8.21 45.68
N ARG A 494 16.35 8.41 47.00
CA ARG A 494 15.36 7.85 47.93
C ARG A 494 13.97 8.39 47.64
N LYS A 495 13.84 9.70 47.36
CA LYS A 495 12.57 10.34 46.98
C LYS A 495 12.06 9.82 45.63
N GLU A 496 12.93 9.70 44.62
CA GLU A 496 12.59 9.19 43.30
C GLU A 496 12.12 7.73 43.35
N ASN A 497 12.66 6.94 44.28
CA ASN A 497 12.42 5.50 44.40
C ASN A 497 11.54 5.10 45.58
N ALA A 498 10.91 6.06 46.25
CA ALA A 498 10.08 5.83 47.43
C ALA A 498 8.87 4.89 47.20
N ASN A 499 8.56 4.54 45.94
CA ASN A 499 7.52 3.56 45.62
C ASN A 499 8.01 2.10 45.65
N ILE A 500 9.33 1.87 45.69
CA ILE A 500 9.93 0.53 45.77
C ILE A 500 10.82 0.32 47.00
N LEU A 501 11.28 1.42 47.62
CA LEU A 501 11.95 1.46 48.91
C LEU A 501 10.93 1.56 50.03
#